data_AF-A0A7N2MTR3-F1
#
_entry.id   AF-A0A7N2MTR3-F1
#
_cell.length_a   1.000
_cell.length_b   1.000
_cell.length_c   1.000
_cell.angle_alpha   90.00
_cell.angle_beta   90.00
_cell.angle_gamma   90.00
#
_symmetry.space_group_name_H-M   'P 1'
#
loop_
_entity.id
_entity.type
_entity.pdbx_description
1 polymer ?
#
loop_
_entity_poly.entity_id
_entity_poly.type
_entity_poly.pdbx_seq_one_letter_code
_entity_poly.pdbx_strand_id
1 'polypeptide(L)'
;MGSCFCFKYVSDVTPKPLDPNDIHQQFEIHRIERGCQGGGFVAKPITPDGFPPKFLRRKGWEMYTSTPSDFRLGNALGLDSALRARLPEFNFPLSCTSSQSLVVGKCQGNVVDVDVVLPREVVSVVGMEVVDVKVVNGIMWFKGCSIEGQERSVGLSLEVFERMKWEQERVGWVRGSDIQVSLKRVEEFGGTGRWGKFGCYILVERFVLKRMDGSRVLTYEFNHINKIQSKWE
;
A
#
# COMPACT_ATOMS: atom_id res chain seq x y z
N MET A 1 28.41 -6.96 53.62
CA MET A 1 28.57 -6.41 52.25
C MET A 1 27.40 -6.92 51.43
N GLY A 2 26.45 -6.02 51.16
CA GLY A 2 25.28 -6.34 50.35
C GLY A 2 25.61 -6.32 48.86
N SER A 3 24.89 -7.15 48.12
CA SER A 3 24.20 -6.74 46.90
C SER A 3 23.12 -7.77 46.67
N CYS A 4 21.89 -7.47 47.12
CA CYS A 4 20.71 -8.21 46.73
C CYS A 4 20.62 -8.18 45.21
N PHE A 5 20.59 -9.35 44.57
CA PHE A 5 20.16 -9.51 43.19
C PHE A 5 18.68 -9.09 43.10
N CYS A 6 18.45 -7.78 42.95
CA CYS A 6 17.12 -7.22 42.72
C CYS A 6 16.68 -7.55 41.29
N PHE A 7 16.28 -8.80 41.04
CA PHE A 7 15.44 -9.10 39.88
C PHE A 7 14.13 -8.36 40.09
N LYS A 8 13.94 -7.22 39.41
CA LYS A 8 12.64 -6.54 39.36
C LYS A 8 11.64 -7.50 38.71
N TYR A 9 10.93 -8.27 39.54
CA TYR A 9 9.87 -9.16 39.10
C TYR A 9 8.63 -8.31 38.82
N VAL A 10 8.43 -7.97 37.55
CA VAL A 10 7.19 -7.31 37.11
C VAL A 10 6.15 -8.40 36.88
N SER A 11 5.15 -8.44 37.76
CA SER A 11 3.99 -9.33 37.66
C SER A 11 3.07 -8.86 36.52
N ASP A 12 2.67 -9.79 35.66
CA ASP A 12 1.73 -9.49 34.59
C ASP A 12 0.34 -9.24 35.19
N VAL A 13 -0.33 -8.19 34.69
CA VAL A 13 -1.73 -7.91 34.99
C VAL A 13 -2.65 -8.85 34.20
N THR A 14 -3.86 -9.06 34.70
CA THR A 14 -4.88 -9.88 34.03
C THR A 14 -5.09 -9.41 32.59
N PRO A 15 -5.13 -10.32 31.59
CA PRO A 15 -5.33 -9.95 30.19
C PRO A 15 -6.62 -9.14 30.01
N LYS A 16 -6.50 -8.00 29.33
CA LYS A 16 -7.64 -7.18 28.88
C LYS A 16 -7.98 -7.57 27.44
N PRO A 17 -9.23 -7.35 26.99
CA PRO A 17 -9.55 -7.39 25.57
C PRO A 17 -8.60 -6.50 24.76
N LEU A 18 -8.22 -6.96 23.57
CA LEU A 18 -7.34 -6.21 22.67
C LEU A 18 -7.98 -4.86 22.33
N ASP A 19 -7.32 -3.77 22.71
CA ASP A 19 -7.64 -2.41 22.28
C ASP A 19 -6.47 -1.86 21.44
N PRO A 20 -6.61 -1.78 20.11
CA PRO A 20 -5.57 -1.26 19.23
C PRO A 20 -5.18 0.19 19.53
N ASN A 21 -6.02 0.97 20.22
CA ASN A 21 -5.72 2.37 20.56
C ASN A 21 -5.06 2.53 21.94
N ASP A 22 -5.01 1.46 22.73
CA ASP A 22 -4.33 1.45 24.03
C ASP A 22 -2.81 1.31 23.81
N ILE A 23 -2.08 2.42 23.99
CA ILE A 23 -0.62 2.48 23.84
C ILE A 23 0.13 1.49 24.74
N HIS A 24 -0.47 1.04 25.84
CA HIS A 24 0.13 0.04 26.73
C HIS A 24 -0.02 -1.40 26.21
N GLN A 25 -0.85 -1.61 25.19
CA GLN A 25 -1.00 -2.90 24.48
C GLN A 25 -0.17 -2.96 23.19
N GLN A 26 0.51 -1.86 22.82
CA GLN A 26 1.33 -1.78 21.61
C GLN A 26 2.82 -2.01 21.92
N PHE A 27 3.47 -2.82 21.08
CA PHE A 27 4.87 -3.19 21.22
C PHE A 27 5.59 -3.16 19.87
N GLU A 28 6.82 -2.65 19.86
CA GLU A 28 7.73 -2.76 18.71
C GLU A 28 8.53 -4.06 18.78
N ILE A 29 8.49 -4.83 17.70
CA ILE A 29 9.25 -6.07 17.58
C ILE A 29 10.56 -5.78 16.87
N HIS A 30 11.67 -5.91 17.59
CA HIS A 30 13.01 -5.79 17.04
C HIS A 30 13.62 -7.16 16.82
N ARG A 31 14.30 -7.33 15.70
CA ARG A 31 15.16 -8.48 15.46
C ARG A 31 16.49 -8.26 16.17
N ILE A 32 16.93 -9.24 16.93
CA ILE A 32 18.26 -9.28 17.54
C ILE A 32 19.24 -9.78 16.48
N GLU A 33 20.27 -8.97 16.20
CA GLU A 33 21.34 -9.34 15.28
C GLU A 33 22.17 -10.51 15.82
N ARG A 34 22.60 -11.41 14.92
CA ARG A 34 23.28 -12.66 15.28
C ARG A 34 24.66 -12.38 15.89
N GLY A 35 24.76 -12.50 17.22
CA GLY A 35 26.01 -12.72 17.96
C GLY A 35 26.08 -14.15 18.54
N CYS A 36 26.94 -14.36 19.55
CA CYS A 36 27.18 -15.66 20.20
C CYS A 36 25.95 -16.32 20.87
N GLN A 37 24.80 -15.64 20.93
CA GLN A 37 23.59 -16.07 21.66
C GLN A 37 22.45 -16.57 20.75
N GLY A 38 22.68 -16.71 19.44
CA GLY A 38 21.63 -17.07 18.49
C GLY A 38 20.75 -15.88 18.10
N GLY A 39 20.19 -15.92 16.89
CA GLY A 39 19.27 -14.87 16.41
C GLY A 39 17.88 -15.03 17.02
N GLY A 40 17.07 -13.97 17.03
CA GLY A 40 15.69 -14.02 17.50
C GLY A 40 15.04 -12.64 17.55
N PHE A 41 13.90 -12.52 18.21
CA PHE A 41 13.17 -11.27 18.36
C PHE A 41 13.09 -10.83 19.82
N VAL A 42 12.86 -9.53 20.02
CA VAL A 42 12.56 -8.90 21.31
C VAL A 42 11.46 -7.87 21.11
N ALA A 43 10.52 -7.82 22.05
CA ALA A 43 9.51 -6.78 22.06
C ALA A 43 9.95 -5.63 22.98
N LYS A 44 9.78 -4.39 22.52
CA LYS A 44 9.88 -3.20 23.35
C LYS A 44 8.49 -2.55 23.46
N PRO A 45 8.10 -2.09 24.65
CA PRO A 45 6.89 -1.28 24.78
C PRO A 45 7.08 0.05 24.05
N ILE A 46 5.99 0.60 23.52
CA ILE A 46 6.01 1.96 22.97
C ILE A 46 6.17 2.98 24.10
N THR A 47 5.59 2.71 25.28
CA THR A 47 5.67 3.62 26.43
C THR A 47 6.94 3.36 27.26
N PRO A 48 7.65 4.40 27.74
CA PRO A 48 8.87 4.24 28.54
C PRO A 48 8.70 3.47 29.85
N ASP A 49 7.48 3.53 30.41
CA ASP A 49 7.05 2.87 31.64
C ASP A 49 6.35 1.53 31.39
N GLY A 50 6.11 1.18 30.13
CA GLY A 50 5.43 -0.04 29.74
C GLY A 50 6.30 -1.26 30.02
N PHE A 51 5.66 -2.41 30.25
CA PHE A 51 6.34 -3.69 30.31
C PHE A 51 5.60 -4.68 29.42
N PRO A 52 6.29 -5.30 28.45
CA PRO A 52 5.69 -6.38 27.70
C PRO A 52 5.28 -7.53 28.63
N PRO A 53 4.22 -8.27 28.27
CA PRO A 53 3.89 -9.52 28.92
C PRO A 53 5.10 -10.44 29.03
N LYS A 54 5.15 -11.27 30.06
CA LYS A 54 6.30 -12.13 30.37
C LYS A 54 6.78 -12.96 29.17
N PHE A 55 5.87 -13.37 28.28
CA PHE A 55 6.22 -14.13 27.07
C PHE A 55 6.99 -13.31 26.03
N LEU A 56 6.70 -12.00 25.90
CA LEU A 56 7.42 -11.08 25.00
C LEU A 56 8.68 -10.45 25.62
N ARG A 57 8.77 -10.46 26.96
CA ARG A 57 9.90 -9.90 27.72
C ARG A 57 11.18 -10.74 27.61
N ARG A 58 11.05 -12.03 27.29
CA ARG A 58 12.21 -12.92 27.05
C ARG A 58 12.94 -12.46 25.79
N LYS A 59 14.27 -12.53 25.79
CA LYS A 59 15.07 -12.23 24.59
C LYS A 59 15.19 -13.49 23.74
N GLY A 60 15.21 -13.30 22.41
CA GLY A 60 15.54 -14.37 21.48
C GLY A 60 14.38 -15.33 21.19
N TRP A 61 13.13 -14.88 21.30
CA TRP A 61 12.00 -15.69 20.87
C TRP A 61 11.92 -15.76 19.34
N GLU A 62 11.37 -16.85 18.83
CA GLU A 62 11.19 -17.11 17.40
C GLU A 62 9.74 -16.82 17.01
N MET A 63 9.54 -16.25 15.81
CA MET A 63 8.21 -15.99 15.27
C MET A 63 7.90 -17.05 14.23
N TYR A 64 6.84 -17.81 14.46
CA TYR A 64 6.29 -18.74 13.49
C TYR A 64 4.98 -18.16 12.97
N THR A 65 4.89 -17.93 11.66
CA THR A 65 3.64 -17.55 11.03
C THR A 65 2.87 -18.83 10.71
N SER A 66 1.69 -18.98 11.30
CA SER A 66 0.75 -20.06 10.98
C SER A 66 -0.62 -19.45 10.78
N THR A 67 -1.33 -19.86 9.74
CA THR A 67 -2.74 -19.50 9.56
C THR A 67 -3.57 -20.38 10.51
N PRO A 68 -4.33 -19.83 11.47
CA PRO A 68 -5.18 -20.63 12.35
C PRO A 68 -6.21 -21.43 11.53
N SER A 69 -6.50 -22.66 11.92
CA SER A 69 -7.42 -23.55 11.18
C SER A 69 -8.87 -23.05 11.18
N ASP A 70 -9.23 -22.18 12.11
CA ASP A 70 -10.53 -21.53 12.27
C ASP A 70 -10.56 -20.08 11.73
N PHE A 71 -9.45 -19.58 11.18
CA PHE A 71 -9.38 -18.22 10.62
C PHE A 71 -10.20 -18.12 9.33
N ARG A 72 -11.42 -17.61 9.44
CA ARG A 72 -12.29 -17.34 8.30
C ARG A 72 -12.11 -15.90 7.83
N LEU A 73 -11.36 -15.73 6.74
CA LEU A 73 -11.40 -14.49 5.96
C LEU A 73 -12.77 -14.39 5.29
N GLY A 74 -13.55 -13.36 5.65
CA GLY A 74 -14.73 -13.00 4.87
C GLY A 74 -14.33 -12.53 3.47
N ASN A 75 -15.23 -12.66 2.49
CA ASN A 75 -15.01 -12.08 1.17
C ASN A 75 -14.87 -10.56 1.31
N ALA A 76 -13.75 -10.00 0.85
CA ALA A 76 -13.60 -8.56 0.77
C ALA A 76 -14.61 -8.00 -0.24
N LEU A 77 -15.32 -6.92 0.10
CA LEU A 77 -16.26 -6.23 -0.82
C LEU A 77 -15.58 -5.81 -2.14
N GLY A 78 -14.26 -5.63 -2.11
CA GLY A 78 -13.43 -5.40 -3.30
C GLY A 78 -13.33 -6.58 -4.27
N LEU A 79 -14.00 -7.71 -4.00
CA LEU A 79 -14.15 -8.86 -4.91
C LEU A 79 -15.53 -8.92 -5.56
N ASP A 80 -16.44 -8.00 -5.25
CA ASP A 80 -17.76 -7.93 -5.86
C ASP A 80 -17.63 -7.48 -7.33
N SER A 81 -17.80 -8.44 -8.23
CA SER A 81 -17.70 -8.22 -9.67
C SER A 81 -18.71 -7.18 -10.18
N ALA A 82 -19.91 -7.11 -9.59
CA ALA A 82 -20.93 -6.16 -10.00
C ALA A 82 -20.57 -4.74 -9.57
N LEU A 83 -20.07 -4.56 -8.34
CA LEU A 83 -19.56 -3.27 -7.89
C LEU A 83 -18.35 -2.82 -8.71
N ARG A 84 -17.45 -3.75 -9.08
CA ARG A 84 -16.25 -3.44 -9.90
C ARG A 84 -16.56 -3.16 -11.36
N ALA A 85 -17.64 -3.72 -11.91
CA ALA A 85 -18.09 -3.43 -13.27
C ALA A 85 -18.66 -2.01 -13.42
N ARG A 86 -19.08 -1.39 -12.31
CA ARG A 86 -19.59 -0.02 -12.30
C ARG A 86 -18.42 0.95 -12.36
N LEU A 87 -18.23 1.59 -13.52
CA LEU A 87 -17.32 2.71 -13.64
C LEU A 87 -17.78 3.87 -12.74
N PRO A 88 -16.86 4.61 -12.12
CA PRO A 88 -17.21 5.81 -11.37
C PRO A 88 -17.93 6.80 -12.28
N GLU A 89 -18.92 7.51 -11.73
CA GLU A 89 -19.67 8.51 -12.49
C GLU A 89 -18.75 9.63 -12.97
N PHE A 90 -18.84 9.96 -14.26
CA PHE A 90 -17.97 10.93 -14.93
C PHE A 90 -18.56 12.35 -14.94
N ASN A 91 -19.32 12.68 -13.89
CA ASN A 91 -20.11 13.92 -13.79
C ASN A 91 -19.48 14.91 -12.79
N PHE A 92 -18.16 15.11 -12.85
CA PHE A 92 -17.44 16.06 -11.99
C PHE A 92 -17.00 17.31 -12.78
N PRO A 93 -16.91 18.50 -12.15
CA PRO A 93 -16.42 19.71 -12.80
C PRO A 93 -14.92 19.61 -13.11
N LEU A 94 -14.44 20.20 -14.22
CA LEU A 94 -13.01 20.23 -14.57
C LEU A 94 -12.14 21.11 -13.64
N SER A 95 -12.66 21.58 -12.49
CA SER A 95 -11.88 22.29 -11.46
C SER A 95 -11.07 21.29 -10.63
N CYS A 96 -9.92 20.87 -11.14
CA CYS A 96 -9.09 19.82 -10.53
C CYS A 96 -8.25 20.33 -9.35
N THR A 97 -8.37 19.67 -8.20
CA THR A 97 -7.25 19.48 -7.27
C THR A 97 -6.68 18.09 -7.53
N SER A 98 -5.61 18.03 -8.32
CA SER A 98 -4.77 16.84 -8.54
C SER A 98 -3.32 17.26 -8.45
N SER A 99 -2.48 16.45 -7.80
CA SER A 99 -1.04 16.67 -7.64
C SER A 99 -0.31 16.71 -9.00
N GLN A 100 0.83 17.44 -9.01
CA GLN A 100 1.72 17.83 -10.13
C GLN A 100 1.35 17.32 -11.53
N SER A 101 0.82 18.23 -12.35
CA SER A 101 0.60 18.03 -13.78
C SER A 101 1.93 18.06 -14.54
N LEU A 102 2.32 16.96 -15.16
CA LEU A 102 3.21 16.98 -16.33
C LEU A 102 2.34 17.31 -17.55
N VAL A 103 2.35 18.58 -17.96
CA VAL A 103 1.59 19.07 -19.11
C VAL A 103 2.25 18.58 -20.40
N VAL A 104 1.55 17.77 -21.20
CA VAL A 104 1.91 17.55 -22.61
C VAL A 104 0.63 17.47 -23.44
N GLY A 105 0.38 18.54 -24.18
CA GLY A 105 -0.56 18.54 -25.30
C GLY A 105 -0.42 19.83 -26.09
N LYS A 106 -0.16 19.72 -27.38
CA LYS A 106 -0.08 20.85 -28.31
C LYS A 106 -1.41 20.91 -29.05
N CYS A 107 -2.22 21.94 -28.79
CA CYS A 107 -3.48 22.12 -29.50
C CYS A 107 -3.24 22.84 -30.83
N GLN A 108 -3.64 22.21 -31.95
CA GLN A 108 -3.70 22.83 -33.27
C GLN A 108 -5.14 22.71 -33.78
N GLY A 109 -5.94 23.76 -33.58
CA GLY A 109 -7.35 23.76 -34.00
C GLY A 109 -8.27 22.95 -33.05
N ASN A 110 -9.18 22.16 -33.62
CA ASN A 110 -10.15 21.33 -32.90
C ASN A 110 -9.56 19.98 -32.43
N VAL A 111 -8.24 19.81 -32.50
CA VAL A 111 -7.56 18.54 -32.23
C VAL A 111 -6.61 18.71 -31.05
N VAL A 112 -6.65 17.76 -30.12
CA VAL A 112 -5.76 17.67 -28.96
C VAL A 112 -4.96 16.38 -29.05
N ASP A 113 -3.64 16.53 -29.15
CA ASP A 113 -2.69 15.44 -29.01
C ASP A 113 -2.35 15.23 -27.54
N VAL A 114 -2.67 14.06 -26.99
CA VAL A 114 -2.29 13.62 -25.66
C VAL A 114 -1.10 12.68 -25.80
N ASP A 115 0.06 13.08 -25.29
CA ASP A 115 1.27 12.24 -25.22
C ASP A 115 1.79 12.20 -23.78
N VAL A 116 1.38 11.18 -23.02
CA VAL A 116 1.70 11.05 -21.60
C VAL A 116 2.38 9.73 -21.33
N VAL A 117 3.53 9.76 -20.65
CA VAL A 117 4.17 8.54 -20.15
C VAL A 117 3.71 8.30 -18.72
N LEU A 118 3.07 7.16 -18.49
CA LEU A 118 2.58 6.79 -17.15
C LEU A 118 2.96 5.34 -16.80
N PRO A 119 3.27 5.06 -15.53
CA PRO A 119 3.55 3.70 -15.07
C PRO A 119 2.29 2.84 -15.07
N ARG A 120 2.39 1.53 -15.32
CA ARG A 120 1.23 0.62 -15.21
C ARG A 120 0.84 0.35 -13.75
N GLU A 121 1.85 0.28 -12.90
CA GLU A 121 1.76 -0.11 -11.51
C GLU A 121 2.52 0.94 -10.69
N VAL A 122 1.86 1.54 -9.70
CA VAL A 122 2.49 2.48 -8.75
C VAL A 122 2.34 1.91 -7.36
N VAL A 123 3.46 1.84 -6.63
CA VAL A 123 3.48 1.25 -5.29
C VAL A 123 4.08 2.25 -4.31
N SER A 124 3.38 2.46 -3.18
CA SER A 124 3.89 3.28 -2.09
C SER A 124 3.77 2.58 -0.73
N VAL A 125 4.82 2.73 0.08
CA VAL A 125 4.93 2.25 1.45
C VAL A 125 4.82 3.44 2.41
N VAL A 126 3.74 3.48 3.18
CA VAL A 126 3.42 4.58 4.11
C VAL A 126 3.55 5.98 3.45
N GLY A 127 3.09 6.08 2.20
CA GLY A 127 3.13 7.32 1.41
C GLY A 127 4.47 7.58 0.70
N MET A 128 5.48 6.72 0.85
CA MET A 128 6.77 6.82 0.16
C MET A 128 6.76 5.92 -1.07
N GLU A 129 7.20 6.43 -2.22
CA GLU A 129 7.38 5.58 -3.41
C GLU A 129 8.39 4.46 -3.13
N VAL A 130 8.10 3.29 -3.67
CA VAL A 130 8.97 2.11 -3.52
C VAL A 130 10.19 2.27 -4.43
N VAL A 131 11.36 2.07 -3.83
CA VAL A 131 12.66 2.13 -4.53
C VAL A 131 13.21 0.76 -4.86
N ASP A 132 12.82 -0.28 -4.12
CA ASP A 132 13.34 -1.64 -4.28
C ASP A 132 12.26 -2.68 -3.95
N VAL A 133 12.20 -3.74 -4.75
CA VAL A 133 11.27 -4.86 -4.60
C VAL A 133 12.05 -6.16 -4.66
N LYS A 134 11.92 -6.99 -3.62
CA LYS A 134 12.62 -8.28 -3.51
C LYS A 134 11.67 -9.39 -3.13
N VAL A 135 11.82 -10.55 -3.75
CA VAL A 135 11.04 -11.75 -3.40
C VAL A 135 11.94 -12.70 -2.63
N VAL A 136 11.57 -12.99 -1.37
CA VAL A 136 12.32 -13.90 -0.49
C VAL A 136 11.32 -14.79 0.21
N ASN A 137 11.47 -16.11 0.08
CA ASN A 137 10.64 -17.12 0.74
C ASN A 137 9.12 -16.91 0.53
N GLY A 138 8.71 -16.60 -0.71
CA GLY A 138 7.29 -16.37 -1.03
C GLY A 138 6.72 -15.04 -0.52
N ILE A 139 7.55 -14.12 -0.04
CA ILE A 139 7.15 -12.78 0.40
C ILE A 139 7.77 -11.75 -0.53
N MET A 140 6.94 -10.87 -1.09
CA MET A 140 7.34 -9.66 -1.82
C MET A 140 7.60 -8.53 -0.83
N TRP A 141 8.87 -8.17 -0.66
CA TRP A 141 9.32 -7.05 0.15
C TRP A 141 9.40 -5.78 -0.68
N PHE A 142 8.62 -4.78 -0.28
CA PHE A 142 8.66 -3.43 -0.83
C PHE A 142 9.46 -2.55 0.13
N LYS A 143 10.47 -1.84 -0.37
CA LYS A 143 11.28 -0.90 0.38
C LYS A 143 11.03 0.51 -0.14
N GLY A 144 10.58 1.40 0.75
CA GLY A 144 10.49 2.84 0.51
C GLY A 144 11.57 3.60 1.28
N CYS A 145 12.04 4.70 0.72
CA CYS A 145 13.01 5.59 1.37
C CYS A 145 12.45 7.01 1.42
N SER A 146 12.54 7.65 2.58
CA SER A 146 12.20 9.06 2.73
C SER A 146 13.36 9.97 2.34
N ILE A 147 13.06 11.26 2.13
CA ILE A 147 14.07 12.30 1.89
C ILE A 147 15.06 12.41 3.07
N GLU A 148 14.59 12.14 4.29
CA GLU A 148 15.39 12.14 5.52
C GLU A 148 16.23 10.86 5.70
N GLY A 149 16.21 9.94 4.72
CA GLY A 149 16.98 8.70 4.75
C GLY A 149 16.37 7.61 5.64
N GLN A 150 15.19 7.83 6.23
CA GLN A 150 14.45 6.77 6.93
C GLN A 150 13.92 5.76 5.90
N GLU A 151 14.31 4.50 6.08
CA GLU A 151 13.85 3.37 5.28
C GLU A 151 12.64 2.70 5.94
N ARG A 152 11.64 2.35 5.13
CA ARG A 152 10.50 1.54 5.57
C ARG A 152 10.31 0.37 4.63
N SER A 153 10.06 -0.81 5.18
CA SER A 153 9.79 -2.01 4.39
C SER A 153 8.47 -2.67 4.78
N VAL A 154 7.79 -3.22 3.79
CA VAL A 154 6.54 -3.96 3.97
C VAL A 154 6.64 -5.24 3.16
N GLY A 155 6.35 -6.37 3.79
CA GLY A 155 6.23 -7.67 3.14
C GLY A 155 4.77 -7.96 2.79
N LEU A 156 4.52 -8.37 1.54
CA LEU A 156 3.23 -8.91 1.10
C LEU A 156 3.43 -10.36 0.67
N SER A 157 2.55 -11.27 1.10
CA SER A 157 2.57 -12.65 0.60
C SER A 157 2.40 -12.66 -0.92
N LEU A 158 3.22 -13.44 -1.61
CA LEU A 158 3.15 -13.59 -3.07
C LEU A 158 1.76 -14.10 -3.51
N GLU A 159 1.13 -14.98 -2.74
CA GLU A 159 -0.22 -15.49 -3.02
C GLU A 159 -1.27 -14.37 -3.04
N VAL A 160 -1.16 -13.42 -2.11
CA VAL A 160 -2.04 -12.24 -2.05
C VAL A 160 -1.80 -11.35 -3.25
N PHE A 161 -0.54 -11.12 -3.61
CA PHE A 161 -0.18 -10.33 -4.77
C PHE A 161 -0.68 -10.95 -6.08
N GLU A 162 -0.48 -12.26 -6.26
CA GLU A 162 -0.98 -12.99 -7.43
C GLU A 162 -2.50 -12.92 -7.51
N ARG A 163 -3.19 -13.02 -6.38
CA ARG A 163 -4.64 -12.83 -6.34
C ARG A 163 -5.04 -11.39 -6.72
N MET A 164 -4.34 -10.38 -6.21
CA MET A 164 -4.58 -8.97 -6.59
C MET A 164 -4.42 -8.78 -8.11
N LYS A 165 -3.36 -9.34 -8.70
CA LYS A 165 -3.14 -9.27 -10.15
C LYS A 165 -4.25 -9.98 -10.93
N TRP A 166 -4.61 -11.19 -10.52
CA TRP A 166 -5.66 -11.97 -11.19
C TRP A 166 -7.01 -11.22 -11.21
N GLU A 167 -7.36 -10.54 -10.11
CA GLU A 167 -8.59 -9.74 -10.04
C GLU A 167 -8.59 -8.54 -11.00
N GLN A 168 -7.42 -7.94 -11.24
CA GLN A 168 -7.27 -6.84 -12.21
C GLN A 168 -7.31 -7.37 -13.65
N GLU A 169 -6.60 -8.47 -13.93
CA GLU A 169 -6.56 -9.09 -15.26
C GLU A 169 -7.96 -9.52 -15.74
N ARG A 170 -8.77 -10.08 -14.84
CA ARG A 170 -10.15 -10.48 -15.13
C ARG A 170 -11.06 -9.34 -15.58
N VAL A 171 -10.80 -8.11 -15.11
CA VAL A 171 -11.59 -6.91 -15.48
C VAL A 171 -10.95 -6.11 -16.62
N GLY A 172 -10.01 -6.72 -17.35
CA GLY A 172 -9.41 -6.15 -18.55
C GLY A 172 -8.14 -5.34 -18.32
N TRP A 173 -7.53 -5.40 -17.13
CA TRP A 173 -6.18 -4.87 -16.95
C TRP A 173 -5.18 -5.77 -17.68
N VAL A 174 -4.31 -5.17 -18.49
CA VAL A 174 -3.37 -5.92 -19.32
C VAL A 174 -1.99 -5.89 -18.67
N ARG A 175 -1.45 -7.07 -18.39
CA ARG A 175 -0.04 -7.21 -17.98
C ARG A 175 0.87 -6.81 -19.14
N GLY A 176 1.93 -6.06 -18.86
CA GLY A 176 2.96 -5.70 -19.85
C GLY A 176 4.35 -6.02 -19.32
N SER A 177 5.30 -6.15 -20.24
CA SER A 177 6.73 -6.16 -19.91
C SER A 177 7.22 -4.80 -19.43
N ASP A 178 6.61 -3.74 -19.97
CA ASP A 178 7.10 -2.38 -19.79
C ASP A 178 6.46 -1.74 -18.56
N ILE A 179 7.32 -1.28 -17.64
CA ILE A 179 6.94 -0.61 -16.39
C ILE A 179 6.25 0.73 -16.71
N GLN A 180 6.73 1.44 -17.73
CA GLN A 180 6.17 2.69 -18.24
C GLN A 180 5.50 2.46 -19.60
N VAL A 181 4.36 3.11 -19.81
CA VAL A 181 3.63 3.07 -21.08
C VAL A 181 3.48 4.50 -21.59
N SER A 182 3.86 4.71 -22.85
CA SER A 182 3.52 5.95 -23.56
C SER A 182 2.09 5.86 -24.08
N LEU A 183 1.25 6.74 -23.58
CA LEU A 183 -0.12 6.92 -24.03
C LEU A 183 -0.13 8.05 -25.06
N LYS A 184 -0.25 7.67 -26.34
CA LYS A 184 -0.42 8.59 -27.45
C LYS A 184 -1.85 8.49 -27.97
N ARG A 185 -2.57 9.59 -27.94
CA ARG A 185 -3.97 9.65 -28.39
C ARG A 185 -4.26 11.01 -29.01
N VAL A 186 -5.04 10.98 -30.08
CA VAL A 186 -5.55 12.17 -30.76
C VAL A 186 -7.04 12.25 -30.47
N GLU A 187 -7.49 13.37 -29.92
CA GLU A 187 -8.88 13.62 -29.57
C GLU A 187 -9.39 14.81 -30.37
N GLU A 188 -10.46 14.59 -31.14
CA GLU A 188 -11.07 15.62 -31.98
C GLU A 188 -12.35 16.15 -31.35
N PHE A 189 -12.49 17.47 -31.30
CA PHE A 189 -13.68 18.12 -30.78
C PHE A 189 -14.82 18.05 -31.80
N GLY A 190 -15.83 17.23 -31.50
CA GLY A 190 -17.02 17.05 -32.33
C GLY A 190 -18.15 18.08 -32.14
N GLY A 191 -17.94 19.13 -31.35
CA GLY A 191 -18.95 20.15 -31.08
C GLY A 191 -18.95 21.31 -32.10
N THR A 192 -20.05 22.06 -32.15
CA THR A 192 -20.24 23.19 -33.09
C THR A 192 -19.75 24.55 -32.56
N GLY A 193 -18.96 24.57 -31.48
CA GLY A 193 -18.48 25.79 -30.79
C GLY A 193 -16.98 25.83 -30.54
N ARG A 194 -16.51 26.83 -29.77
CA ARG A 194 -15.16 26.84 -29.20
C ARG A 194 -15.20 26.16 -27.84
N TRP A 195 -14.33 25.18 -27.62
CA TRP A 195 -14.10 24.58 -26.31
C TRP A 195 -13.14 25.46 -25.50
N GLY A 196 -13.32 25.48 -24.18
CA GLY A 196 -12.48 26.22 -23.23
C GLY A 196 -11.53 25.32 -22.43
N LYS A 197 -11.90 24.06 -22.18
CA LYS A 197 -11.10 23.09 -21.42
C LYS A 197 -11.23 21.69 -21.98
N PHE A 198 -10.14 20.95 -21.92
CA PHE A 198 -10.07 19.53 -22.23
C PHE A 198 -9.49 18.78 -21.03
N GLY A 199 -10.10 17.66 -20.67
CA GLY A 199 -9.61 16.76 -19.63
C GLY A 199 -9.55 15.33 -20.14
N CYS A 200 -8.43 14.64 -19.90
CA CYS A 200 -8.23 13.24 -20.21
C CYS A 200 -7.99 12.46 -18.92
N TYR A 201 -8.76 11.40 -18.71
CA TYR A 201 -8.82 10.66 -17.46
C TYR A 201 -8.59 9.18 -17.73
N ILE A 202 -7.79 8.55 -16.88
CA ILE A 202 -7.55 7.11 -16.88
C ILE A 202 -8.20 6.48 -15.66
N LEU A 203 -8.78 5.29 -15.83
CA LEU A 203 -9.26 4.53 -14.68
C LEU A 203 -8.06 4.00 -13.88
N VAL A 204 -8.00 4.37 -12.60
CA VAL A 204 -7.03 3.87 -11.63
C VAL A 204 -7.75 3.04 -10.59
N GLU A 205 -7.30 1.81 -10.42
CA GLU A 205 -7.77 0.95 -9.33
C GLU A 205 -6.70 0.80 -8.25
N ARG A 206 -7.11 0.94 -6.98
CA ARG A 206 -6.17 1.00 -5.87
C ARG A 206 -6.50 0.01 -4.77
N PHE A 207 -5.52 -0.82 -4.42
CA PHE A 207 -5.53 -1.64 -3.22
C PHE A 207 -4.81 -0.92 -2.10
N VAL A 208 -5.44 -0.85 -0.93
CA VAL A 208 -4.86 -0.19 0.26
C VAL A 208 -4.82 -1.18 1.41
N LEU A 209 -3.62 -1.53 1.83
CA LEU A 209 -3.39 -2.28 3.07
C LEU A 209 -3.33 -1.30 4.24
N LYS A 210 -4.13 -1.55 5.26
CA LYS A 210 -4.19 -0.73 6.48
C LYS A 210 -3.82 -1.56 7.71
N ARG A 211 -3.20 -0.90 8.70
CA ARG A 211 -3.08 -1.44 10.06
C ARG A 211 -4.46 -1.44 10.74
N MET A 212 -4.52 -2.09 11.90
CA MET A 212 -5.72 -2.13 12.74
C MET A 212 -6.18 -0.75 13.23
N ASP A 213 -5.26 0.21 13.35
CA ASP A 213 -5.54 1.62 13.67
C ASP A 213 -6.08 2.43 12.48
N GLY A 214 -6.23 1.81 11.30
CA GLY A 214 -6.69 2.44 10.07
C GLY A 214 -5.60 3.18 9.27
N SER A 215 -4.36 3.26 9.78
CA SER A 215 -3.23 3.88 9.08
C SER A 215 -2.84 3.08 7.83
N ARG A 216 -2.44 3.77 6.75
CA ARG A 216 -2.06 3.13 5.48
C ARG A 216 -0.64 2.59 5.57
N VAL A 217 -0.45 1.35 5.11
CA VAL A 217 0.83 0.64 5.11
C VAL A 217 1.37 0.52 3.70
N LEU A 218 0.56 -0.01 2.80
CA LEU A 218 0.91 -0.25 1.41
C LEU A 218 -0.24 0.24 0.54
N THR A 219 0.09 0.95 -0.52
CA THR A 219 -0.85 1.33 -1.56
C THR A 219 -0.33 0.79 -2.88
N TYR A 220 -1.17 0.06 -3.60
CA TYR A 220 -0.87 -0.50 -4.91
C TYR A 220 -1.90 0.00 -5.91
N GLU A 221 -1.47 0.76 -6.90
CA GLU A 221 -2.31 1.40 -7.91
C GLU A 221 -2.07 0.75 -9.27
N PHE A 222 -3.15 0.38 -9.94
CA PHE A 222 -3.19 -0.21 -11.27
C PHE A 222 -3.82 0.78 -12.24
N ASN A 223 -3.04 1.27 -13.19
CA ASN A 223 -3.50 2.18 -14.22
C ASN A 223 -4.05 1.37 -15.42
N HIS A 224 -5.34 1.51 -15.69
CA HIS A 224 -6.02 0.80 -16.79
C HIS A 224 -5.87 1.60 -18.08
N ILE A 225 -4.73 1.44 -18.76
CA ILE A 225 -4.38 2.17 -20.00
C ILE A 225 -5.41 2.06 -21.13
N ASN A 226 -6.25 1.02 -21.13
CA ASN A 226 -7.29 0.81 -22.13
C ASN A 226 -8.65 1.44 -21.73
N LYS A 227 -8.78 1.98 -20.52
CA LYS A 227 -10.00 2.59 -19.98
C LYS A 227 -9.76 4.07 -19.75
N ILE A 228 -9.86 4.82 -20.83
CA ILE A 228 -9.64 6.27 -20.88
C ILE A 228 -10.93 6.97 -21.28
N GLN A 229 -11.21 8.09 -20.63
CA GLN A 229 -12.33 8.96 -20.93
C GLN A 229 -11.87 10.40 -21.11
N SER A 230 -12.47 11.07 -22.09
CA SER A 230 -12.15 12.43 -22.47
C SER A 230 -13.37 13.32 -22.23
N LYS A 231 -13.15 14.51 -21.69
CA LYS A 231 -14.19 15.51 -21.42
C LYS A 231 -13.81 16.84 -22.05
N TRP A 232 -14.79 17.48 -22.67
CA TRP A 232 -14.67 18.82 -23.24
C TRP A 232 -15.66 19.74 -22.53
N GLU A 233 -15.23 20.94 -22.13
CA GLU A 233 -16.06 22.04 -21.63
C GLU A 233 -15.78 23.32 -22.42
#